data_AF-A0A0K8SY07-F1
#
_entry.id   AF-A0A0K8SY07-F1
#
_cell.length_a   1.000
_cell.length_b   1.000
_cell.length_c   1.000
_cell.angle_alpha   90.00
_cell.angle_beta   90.00
_cell.angle_gamma   90.00
#
_symmetry.space_group_name_H-M   'P 1'
#
loop_
_entity.id
_entity.type
_entity.pdbx_description
1 polymer ?
#
loop_
_entity_poly.entity_id
_entity_poly.type
_entity_poly.pdbx_seq_one_letter_code
_entity_poly.pdbx_strand_id
1 'polypeptide(L)'
;MNLGEDFGSLPITQKCLRVSKLIGDLSIIAVWTVANYYLRVYSEEQSKHQEVGNKTSSSCSDLKRIYKYPHIEPLDTCYDYLIDPFSYQRLQLDRVSLHEWKRGDYQHTQRVVEKLILLGEMDRAVQLLLETDIDNPNYYGDAIKACLIATIQQTGAAQSTVKLVATNLIANGKVWEGVQLLCLIGKGLDGCRYLMSYGMWESAIWLAKAILPQNEAQEVMKKFAEHLINTGCMVEALLVYISQYQFEKALEILHSNHSTYTAVLLLMACQSHKVNISQNLTNSIYSSFTEFLHSIGSHEAANGLAAQLNISG
;
A
#
# COMPACT_ATOMS: atom_id res chain seq x y z
N MET A 1 -28.58 -16.95 -15.29
CA MET A 1 -27.24 -16.31 -15.26
C MET A 1 -26.23 -17.34 -15.73
N ASN A 2 -25.45 -17.04 -16.78
CA ASN A 2 -24.42 -17.97 -17.26
C ASN A 2 -23.10 -17.66 -16.52
N LEU A 3 -22.73 -18.52 -15.57
CA LEU A 3 -21.51 -18.39 -14.75
C LEU A 3 -20.28 -19.07 -15.40
N GLY A 4 -20.46 -19.73 -16.55
CA GLY A 4 -19.47 -20.56 -17.23
C GLY A 4 -19.36 -21.97 -16.65
N GLU A 5 -18.99 -22.94 -17.49
CA GLU A 5 -18.90 -24.37 -17.12
C GLU A 5 -17.84 -24.63 -16.04
N ASP A 6 -16.78 -23.81 -15.99
CA ASP A 6 -15.69 -23.93 -15.03
C ASP A 6 -16.00 -23.32 -13.64
N PHE A 7 -17.20 -22.74 -13.43
CA PHE A 7 -17.47 -22.01 -12.19
C PHE A 7 -17.28 -22.87 -10.93
N GLY A 8 -17.60 -24.16 -10.99
CA GLY A 8 -17.50 -25.09 -9.86
C GLY A 8 -16.07 -25.36 -9.38
N SER A 9 -15.08 -25.36 -10.28
CA SER A 9 -13.68 -25.73 -9.97
C SER A 9 -12.83 -24.57 -9.46
N LEU A 10 -13.33 -23.33 -9.55
CA LEU A 10 -12.57 -22.15 -9.18
C LEU A 10 -12.39 -21.99 -7.66
N PRO A 11 -11.30 -21.34 -7.22
CA PRO A 11 -11.14 -20.91 -5.84
C PRO A 11 -12.23 -19.90 -5.45
N ILE A 12 -12.53 -19.85 -4.15
CA ILE A 12 -13.62 -19.06 -3.58
C ILE A 12 -13.52 -17.58 -3.98
N THR A 13 -12.32 -17.00 -3.94
CA THR A 13 -12.08 -15.60 -4.33
C THR A 13 -12.46 -15.29 -5.78
N GLN A 14 -12.14 -16.19 -6.72
CA GLN A 14 -12.48 -16.03 -8.13
C GLN A 14 -13.97 -16.24 -8.39
N LYS A 15 -14.61 -17.17 -7.68
CA LYS A 15 -16.07 -17.34 -7.71
C LYS A 15 -16.76 -16.06 -7.28
N CYS A 16 -16.35 -15.51 -6.13
CA CYS A 16 -16.91 -14.28 -5.59
C CYS A 16 -16.67 -13.08 -6.51
N LEU A 17 -15.47 -12.96 -7.10
CA LEU A 17 -15.18 -11.91 -8.07
C LEU A 17 -16.07 -11.99 -9.32
N ARG A 18 -16.29 -13.19 -9.88
CA ARG A 18 -17.16 -13.37 -11.05
C ARG A 18 -18.62 -13.02 -10.75
N VAL A 19 -19.13 -13.49 -9.61
CA VAL A 19 -20.49 -13.15 -9.16
C VAL A 19 -20.64 -11.65 -8.96
N SER A 20 -19.65 -11.00 -8.33
CA SER A 20 -19.68 -9.55 -8.07
C SER A 20 -19.65 -8.74 -9.37
N LYS A 21 -18.86 -9.17 -10.37
CA LYS A 21 -18.84 -8.56 -11.71
C LYS A 21 -20.19 -8.68 -12.43
N LEU A 22 -20.91 -9.77 -12.23
CA LEU A 22 -22.25 -9.95 -12.81
C LEU A 22 -23.32 -9.08 -12.12
N ILE A 23 -23.19 -8.89 -10.81
CA ILE A 23 -24.08 -8.02 -10.03
C ILE A 23 -23.79 -6.53 -10.31
N GLY A 24 -22.54 -6.19 -10.64
CA GLY A 24 -22.13 -4.82 -10.94
C GLY A 24 -21.76 -3.99 -9.71
N ASP A 25 -21.61 -4.61 -8.53
CA ASP A 25 -21.20 -3.91 -7.31
C ASP A 25 -19.69 -3.64 -7.32
N LEU A 26 -19.31 -2.40 -7.67
CA LEU A 26 -17.92 -1.96 -7.75
C LEU A 26 -17.16 -2.12 -6.43
N SER A 27 -17.84 -1.95 -5.29
CA SER A 27 -17.21 -2.02 -3.98
C SER A 27 -16.75 -3.45 -3.66
N ILE A 28 -17.64 -4.42 -3.87
CA ILE A 28 -17.36 -5.83 -3.64
C ILE A 28 -16.38 -6.37 -4.70
N ILE A 29 -16.45 -5.88 -5.94
CA ILE A 29 -15.45 -6.19 -6.97
C ILE A 29 -14.05 -5.79 -6.48
N ALA A 30 -13.89 -4.57 -5.95
CA ALA A 30 -12.61 -4.09 -5.43
C ALA A 30 -12.08 -4.94 -4.28
N VAL A 31 -12.95 -5.39 -3.37
CA VAL A 31 -12.56 -6.28 -2.27
C VAL A 31 -12.02 -7.60 -2.80
N TRP A 32 -12.70 -8.24 -3.75
CA TRP A 32 -12.28 -9.54 -4.27
C TRP A 32 -11.10 -9.47 -5.23
N THR A 33 -10.92 -8.38 -5.99
CA THR A 33 -9.71 -8.19 -6.81
C THR A 33 -8.47 -8.13 -5.92
N VAL A 34 -8.50 -7.28 -4.89
CA VAL A 34 -7.40 -7.09 -3.94
C VAL A 34 -7.18 -8.35 -3.10
N ALA A 35 -8.24 -8.95 -2.55
CA ALA A 35 -8.13 -10.19 -1.76
C ALA A 35 -7.55 -11.35 -2.58
N ASN A 36 -7.98 -11.54 -3.83
CA ASN A 36 -7.44 -12.59 -4.69
C ASN A 36 -5.95 -12.39 -4.98
N TYR A 37 -5.52 -11.15 -5.20
CA TYR A 37 -4.11 -10.84 -5.40
C TYR A 37 -3.29 -11.14 -4.13
N TYR A 38 -3.65 -10.56 -2.99
CA TYR A 38 -2.86 -10.70 -1.75
C TYR A 38 -2.87 -12.11 -1.17
N LEU A 39 -3.94 -12.90 -1.33
CA LEU A 39 -3.95 -14.29 -0.90
C LEU A 39 -3.02 -15.18 -1.73
N ARG A 40 -2.88 -14.90 -3.03
CA ARG A 40 -1.88 -15.57 -3.89
C ARG A 40 -0.47 -15.19 -3.51
N VAL A 41 -0.23 -13.88 -3.34
CA VAL A 41 1.08 -13.38 -2.90
C VAL A 41 1.46 -14.00 -1.56
N TYR A 42 0.53 -14.07 -0.61
CA TYR A 42 0.75 -14.69 0.69
C TYR A 42 1.14 -16.18 0.58
N SER A 43 0.47 -16.94 -0.30
CA SER A 43 0.83 -18.35 -0.53
C SER A 43 2.22 -18.52 -1.16
N GLU A 44 2.64 -17.61 -2.04
CA GLU A 44 4.00 -17.61 -2.59
C GLU A 44 5.05 -17.24 -1.53
N GLU A 45 4.76 -16.26 -0.67
CA GLU A 45 5.65 -15.86 0.43
C GLU A 45 5.84 -17.01 1.43
N GLN A 46 4.79 -17.74 1.77
CA GLN A 46 4.89 -18.93 2.61
C GLN A 46 5.73 -20.04 1.96
N SER A 47 5.55 -20.27 0.65
CA SER A 47 6.31 -21.29 -0.09
C SER A 47 7.81 -20.96 -0.13
N LYS A 48 8.15 -19.68 -0.34
CA LYS A 48 9.54 -19.20 -0.32
C LYS A 48 10.16 -19.31 1.08
N HIS A 49 9.43 -19.00 2.14
CA HIS A 49 9.95 -19.12 3.51
C HIS A 49 10.26 -20.57 3.92
N GLN A 50 9.61 -21.58 3.31
CA GLN A 50 9.93 -22.99 3.51
C GLN A 50 11.21 -23.41 2.75
N GLU A 51 11.55 -22.76 1.64
CA GLU A 51 12.77 -23.03 0.85
C GLU A 51 14.02 -22.28 1.36
N VAL A 52 13.85 -21.17 2.08
CA VAL A 52 14.94 -20.27 2.53
C VAL A 52 15.71 -20.79 3.77
N GLY A 53 15.39 -21.98 4.27
CA GLY A 53 16.23 -22.69 5.24
C GLY A 53 17.65 -23.03 4.76
N ASN A 54 18.00 -22.77 3.48
CA ASN A 54 19.27 -23.22 2.91
C ASN A 54 20.06 -22.26 2.01
N LYS A 55 19.71 -20.97 1.85
CA LYS A 55 20.61 -20.02 1.17
C LYS A 55 20.57 -18.62 1.76
N THR A 56 21.67 -18.26 2.40
CA THR A 56 22.09 -16.88 2.67
C THR A 56 22.35 -16.13 1.37
N SER A 57 22.02 -14.83 1.38
CA SER A 57 22.38 -13.80 0.41
C SER A 57 21.98 -14.03 -1.05
N SER A 58 20.93 -13.35 -1.52
CA SER A 58 20.81 -12.99 -2.94
C SER A 58 21.11 -11.50 -3.10
N SER A 59 22.33 -11.23 -3.56
CA SER A 59 22.84 -9.96 -4.03
C SER A 59 22.03 -9.42 -5.23
N CYS A 60 21.94 -8.08 -5.29
CA CYS A 60 22.02 -7.23 -6.49
C CYS A 60 21.88 -7.94 -7.85
N SER A 61 20.74 -7.74 -8.54
CA SER A 61 20.64 -7.74 -10.03
C SER A 61 19.22 -7.61 -10.63
N ASP A 62 18.21 -7.05 -9.95
CA ASP A 62 16.85 -6.96 -10.53
C ASP A 62 16.43 -5.54 -10.94
N LEU A 63 17.30 -4.79 -11.64
CA LEU A 63 16.97 -3.45 -12.17
C LEU A 63 15.91 -3.48 -13.29
N LYS A 64 15.63 -4.64 -13.92
CA LYS A 64 14.66 -4.76 -15.04
C LYS A 64 13.27 -5.26 -14.65
N ARG A 65 13.07 -5.76 -13.43
CA ARG A 65 11.86 -6.51 -13.09
C ARG A 65 10.84 -5.62 -12.40
N ILE A 66 9.93 -4.92 -13.08
CA ILE A 66 8.99 -3.94 -12.47
C ILE A 66 8.32 -4.42 -11.16
N TYR A 67 7.84 -5.66 -11.12
CA TYR A 67 7.09 -6.23 -9.99
C TYR A 67 7.86 -7.27 -9.19
N LYS A 68 7.67 -7.30 -7.87
CA LYS A 68 8.26 -8.31 -6.96
C LYS A 68 7.81 -9.74 -7.30
N TYR A 69 6.58 -9.92 -7.80
CA TYR A 69 5.98 -11.21 -8.15
C TYR A 69 5.56 -11.23 -9.63
N PRO A 70 6.45 -11.53 -10.58
CA PRO A 70 6.16 -11.42 -12.01
C PRO A 70 5.13 -12.42 -12.54
N HIS A 71 4.92 -13.53 -11.82
CA HIS A 71 4.01 -14.61 -12.22
C HIS A 71 2.57 -14.36 -11.78
N ILE A 72 2.36 -13.37 -10.91
CA ILE A 72 1.03 -12.93 -10.47
C ILE A 72 0.66 -11.70 -11.28
N GLU A 73 -0.54 -11.71 -11.85
CA GLU A 73 -1.08 -10.55 -12.56
C GLU A 73 -1.13 -9.34 -11.59
N PRO A 74 -0.48 -8.22 -11.93
CA PRO A 74 -0.42 -7.06 -11.05
C PRO A 74 -1.81 -6.45 -10.88
N LEU A 75 -1.99 -5.76 -9.76
CA LEU A 75 -3.18 -4.93 -9.56
C LEU A 75 -3.22 -3.81 -10.61
N ASP A 76 -4.43 -3.43 -11.00
CA ASP A 76 -4.64 -2.30 -11.91
C ASP A 76 -4.20 -0.97 -11.26
N THR A 77 -3.95 0.03 -12.09
CA THR A 77 -3.41 1.35 -11.72
C THR A 77 -4.24 2.10 -10.68
N CYS A 78 -5.55 1.85 -10.64
CA CYS A 78 -6.43 2.42 -9.61
C CYS A 78 -6.12 1.91 -8.19
N TYR A 79 -5.40 0.80 -8.05
CA TYR A 79 -4.96 0.21 -6.78
C TYR A 79 -3.46 0.38 -6.53
N ASP A 80 -2.78 1.28 -7.25
CA ASP A 80 -1.34 1.52 -7.12
C ASP A 80 -0.91 1.73 -5.66
N TYR A 81 -1.71 2.45 -4.87
CA TYR A 81 -1.41 2.74 -3.46
C TYR A 81 -1.37 1.50 -2.55
N LEU A 82 -1.96 0.38 -2.98
CA LEU A 82 -1.98 -0.87 -2.23
C LEU A 82 -0.71 -1.70 -2.51
N ILE A 83 -0.21 -1.70 -3.75
CA ILE A 83 0.93 -2.50 -4.24
C ILE A 83 2.15 -2.37 -3.32
N ASP A 84 2.99 -3.40 -3.20
CA ASP A 84 4.17 -3.37 -2.34
C ASP A 84 5.11 -2.16 -2.61
N PRO A 85 5.75 -1.58 -1.56
CA PRO A 85 6.65 -0.43 -1.69
C PRO A 85 7.76 -0.59 -2.73
N PHE A 86 8.32 -1.79 -2.91
CA PHE A 86 9.38 -2.02 -3.89
C PHE A 86 8.87 -1.85 -5.33
N SER A 87 7.77 -2.52 -5.69
CA SER A 87 7.15 -2.35 -7.01
C SER A 87 6.64 -0.91 -7.20
N TYR A 88 6.08 -0.30 -6.14
CA TYR A 88 5.58 1.07 -6.18
C TYR A 88 6.69 2.09 -6.46
N GLN A 89 7.80 2.04 -5.72
CA GLN A 89 8.94 2.94 -5.90
C GLN A 89 9.46 2.88 -7.33
N ARG A 90 9.61 1.68 -7.91
CA ARG A 90 10.07 1.54 -9.29
C ARG A 90 9.10 2.12 -10.30
N LEU A 91 7.81 1.91 -10.12
CA LEU A 91 6.80 2.53 -10.97
C LEU A 91 6.83 4.06 -10.87
N GLN A 92 7.13 4.63 -9.69
CA GLN A 92 7.37 6.07 -9.56
C GLN A 92 8.65 6.53 -10.27
N LEU A 93 9.74 5.75 -10.20
CA LEU A 93 10.99 6.05 -10.93
C LEU A 93 10.79 6.05 -12.46
N ASP A 94 10.00 5.12 -12.98
CA ASP A 94 9.66 5.06 -14.41
C ASP A 94 8.84 6.29 -14.82
N ARG A 95 7.84 6.68 -14.00
CA ARG A 95 7.06 7.91 -14.22
C ARG A 95 7.94 9.14 -14.24
N VAL A 96 8.85 9.28 -13.27
CA VAL A 96 9.77 10.42 -13.21
C VAL A 96 10.69 10.45 -14.42
N SER A 97 11.18 9.30 -14.88
CA SER A 97 12.03 9.21 -16.07
C SER A 97 11.28 9.65 -17.34
N LEU A 98 9.99 9.33 -17.46
CA LEU A 98 9.14 9.86 -18.54
C LEU A 98 8.95 11.37 -18.44
N HIS A 99 8.77 11.92 -17.24
CA HIS A 99 8.65 13.36 -17.03
C HIS A 99 9.97 14.09 -17.30
N GLU A 100 11.09 13.47 -16.98
CA GLU A 100 12.44 13.97 -17.27
C GLU A 100 12.70 14.08 -18.77
N TRP A 101 12.27 13.07 -19.54
CA TRP A 101 12.39 13.09 -21.01
C TRP A 101 11.53 14.17 -21.67
N LYS A 102 10.39 14.51 -21.06
CA LYS A 102 9.46 15.54 -21.57
C LYS A 102 9.71 16.94 -20.99
N ARG A 103 10.87 17.20 -20.39
CA ARG A 103 11.20 18.52 -19.83
C ARG A 103 11.23 19.58 -20.92
N GLY A 104 10.71 20.76 -20.59
CA GLY A 104 10.66 21.92 -21.48
C GLY A 104 10.77 23.23 -20.72
N ASP A 105 10.11 23.33 -19.57
CA ASP A 105 10.11 24.53 -18.72
C ASP A 105 10.89 24.32 -17.42
N TYR A 106 11.44 25.41 -16.88
CA TYR A 106 12.13 25.41 -15.57
C TYR A 106 11.27 24.85 -14.44
N GLN A 107 9.98 25.24 -14.37
CA GLN A 107 9.07 24.71 -13.35
C GLN A 107 8.88 23.20 -13.44
N HIS A 108 8.90 22.66 -14.66
CA HIS A 108 8.78 21.22 -14.88
C HIS A 108 10.07 20.51 -14.48
N THR A 109 11.24 21.07 -14.78
CA THR A 109 12.53 20.58 -14.27
C THR A 109 12.56 20.58 -12.75
N GLN A 110 12.08 21.63 -12.09
CA GLN A 110 12.00 21.68 -10.62
C GLN A 110 11.12 20.56 -10.06
N ARG A 111 9.93 20.32 -10.60
CA ARG A 111 9.07 19.21 -10.16
C ARG A 111 9.75 17.85 -10.33
N VAL A 112 10.50 17.65 -11.42
CA VAL A 112 11.27 16.42 -11.65
C VAL A 112 12.38 16.28 -10.59
N VAL A 113 13.15 17.35 -10.34
CA VAL A 113 14.18 17.39 -9.28
C VAL A 113 13.61 17.03 -7.92
N GLU A 114 12.48 17.64 -7.54
CA GLU A 114 11.80 17.35 -6.28
C GLU A 114 11.45 15.87 -6.16
N LYS A 115 10.89 15.28 -7.22
CA LYS A 115 10.54 13.85 -7.23
C LYS A 115 11.77 12.95 -7.20
N LEU A 116 12.86 13.30 -7.87
CA LEU A 116 14.12 12.56 -7.82
C LEU A 116 14.73 12.58 -6.40
N ILE A 117 14.75 13.74 -5.75
CA ILE A 117 15.20 13.88 -4.36
C ILE A 117 14.40 12.96 -3.44
N LEU A 118 13.07 13.00 -3.57
CA LEU A 118 12.19 12.17 -2.78
C LEU A 118 12.46 10.68 -3.05
N LEU A 119 12.59 10.26 -4.31
CA LEU A 119 12.86 8.86 -4.66
C LEU A 119 14.29 8.37 -4.34
N GLY A 120 15.18 9.26 -3.86
CA GLY A 120 16.57 8.93 -3.51
C GLY A 120 17.54 8.96 -4.68
N GLU A 121 17.14 9.48 -5.84
CA GLU A 121 17.96 9.62 -7.06
C GLU A 121 18.77 10.92 -7.01
N MET A 122 19.69 11.00 -6.05
CA MET A 122 20.39 12.23 -5.67
C MET A 122 21.32 12.73 -6.77
N ASP A 123 22.06 11.83 -7.41
CA ASP A 123 23.02 12.17 -8.47
C ASP A 123 22.30 12.77 -9.69
N ARG A 124 21.17 12.17 -10.09
CA ARG A 124 20.33 12.70 -11.17
C ARG A 124 19.76 14.07 -10.79
N ALA A 125 19.24 14.21 -9.57
CA ALA A 125 18.73 15.49 -9.09
C ALA A 125 19.79 16.61 -9.12
N VAL A 126 21.02 16.31 -8.69
CA VAL A 126 22.16 17.25 -8.75
C VAL A 126 22.48 17.64 -10.19
N GLN A 127 22.54 16.67 -11.11
CA GLN A 127 22.78 16.96 -12.52
C GLN A 127 21.75 17.94 -13.08
N LEU A 128 20.46 17.69 -12.85
CA LEU A 128 19.39 18.57 -13.35
C LEU A 128 19.41 19.98 -12.73
N LEU A 129 19.83 20.12 -11.47
CA LEU A 129 19.99 21.43 -10.83
C LEU A 129 21.16 22.23 -11.42
N LEU A 130 22.22 21.55 -11.85
CA LEU A 130 23.39 22.18 -12.46
C LEU A 130 23.18 22.51 -13.96
N GLU A 131 22.12 22.00 -14.59
CA GLU A 131 21.69 22.40 -15.93
C GLU A 131 21.04 23.79 -15.97
N THR A 132 20.69 24.39 -14.81
CA THR A 132 20.09 25.72 -14.75
C THR A 132 21.06 26.77 -15.31
N ASP A 133 20.60 27.60 -16.26
CA ASP A 133 21.40 28.67 -16.86
C ASP A 133 21.80 29.74 -15.83
N ILE A 134 23.00 30.32 -15.97
CA ILE A 134 23.54 31.37 -15.08
C ILE A 134 22.65 32.61 -15.05
N ASP A 135 21.97 32.91 -16.17
CA ASP A 135 21.07 34.05 -16.31
C ASP A 135 19.72 33.85 -15.59
N ASN A 136 19.43 32.63 -15.12
CA ASN A 136 18.20 32.32 -14.40
C ASN A 136 18.28 32.87 -12.96
N PRO A 137 17.26 33.59 -12.46
CA PRO A 137 17.26 34.12 -11.09
C PRO A 137 17.41 33.03 -10.01
N ASN A 138 17.06 31.78 -10.33
CA ASN A 138 17.15 30.66 -9.39
C ASN A 138 18.47 29.89 -9.46
N TYR A 139 19.40 30.23 -10.36
CA TYR A 139 20.69 29.56 -10.53
C TYR A 139 21.44 29.38 -9.22
N TYR A 140 21.54 30.46 -8.43
CA TYR A 140 22.24 30.43 -7.15
C TYR A 140 21.56 29.51 -6.12
N GLY A 141 20.22 29.51 -6.09
CA GLY A 141 19.44 28.63 -5.22
C GLY A 141 19.60 27.16 -5.59
N ASP A 142 19.56 26.86 -6.89
CA ASP A 142 19.74 25.51 -7.42
C ASP A 142 21.16 24.98 -7.17
N ALA A 143 22.19 25.82 -7.36
CA ALA A 143 23.57 25.47 -7.06
C ALA A 143 23.80 25.18 -5.57
N ILE A 144 23.23 25.98 -4.66
CA ILE A 144 23.30 25.69 -3.21
C ILE A 144 22.55 24.40 -2.88
N LYS A 145 21.36 24.19 -3.46
CA LYS A 145 20.57 22.97 -3.24
C LYS A 145 21.34 21.74 -3.71
N ALA A 146 22.01 21.80 -4.86
CA ALA A 146 22.88 20.75 -5.37
C ALA A 146 24.05 20.46 -4.41
N CYS A 147 24.73 21.50 -3.92
CA CYS A 147 25.81 21.36 -2.93
C CYS A 147 25.32 20.72 -1.63
N LEU A 148 24.15 21.12 -1.13
CA LEU A 148 23.55 20.52 0.06
C LEU A 148 23.29 19.03 -0.18
N ILE A 149 22.64 18.67 -1.29
CA ILE A 149 22.33 17.28 -1.65
C ILE A 149 23.60 16.43 -1.71
N ALA A 150 24.67 16.92 -2.34
CA ALA A 150 25.93 16.20 -2.49
C ALA A 150 26.70 15.98 -1.17
N THR A 151 26.46 16.82 -0.16
CA THR A 151 27.24 16.82 1.10
C THR A 151 26.49 16.29 2.32
N ILE A 152 25.16 16.19 2.26
CA ILE A 152 24.29 15.95 3.43
C ILE A 152 24.55 14.62 4.15
N GLN A 153 25.10 13.62 3.44
CA GLN A 153 25.40 12.30 4.00
C GLN A 153 26.63 12.29 4.94
N GLN A 154 27.38 13.39 5.04
CA GLN A 154 28.73 13.37 5.63
C GLN A 154 28.81 13.76 7.11
N THR A 155 27.81 14.45 7.70
CA THR A 155 27.94 14.93 9.11
C THR A 155 26.63 14.94 9.91
N GLY A 156 26.68 14.46 11.16
CA GLY A 156 25.53 14.42 12.07
C GLY A 156 25.07 15.79 12.58
N ALA A 157 25.97 16.77 12.71
CA ALA A 157 25.62 18.13 13.13
C ALA A 157 24.76 18.88 12.09
N ALA A 158 25.05 18.68 10.80
CA ALA A 158 24.26 19.28 9.71
C ALA A 158 22.81 18.77 9.72
N GLN A 159 22.59 17.51 10.09
CA GLN A 159 21.28 16.87 10.11
C GLN A 159 20.31 17.56 11.10
N SER A 160 20.81 17.97 12.27
CA SER A 160 20.03 18.71 13.27
C SER A 160 19.60 20.08 12.75
N THR A 161 20.51 20.81 12.11
CA THR A 161 20.21 22.12 11.52
C THR A 161 19.22 21.99 10.36
N VAL A 162 19.40 20.99 9.48
CA VAL A 162 18.48 20.73 8.36
C VAL A 162 17.09 20.38 8.88
N LYS A 163 16.98 19.56 9.95
CA LYS A 163 15.69 19.27 10.59
C LYS A 163 15.02 20.55 11.10
N LEU A 164 15.77 21.44 11.74
CA LEU A 164 15.23 22.72 12.23
C LEU A 164 14.71 23.57 11.06
N VAL A 165 15.50 23.72 10.00
CA VAL A 165 15.08 24.45 8.79
C VAL A 165 13.82 23.82 8.18
N ALA A 166 13.77 22.49 8.07
CA ALA A 166 12.62 21.76 7.55
C ALA A 166 11.35 22.03 8.37
N THR A 167 11.42 21.94 9.70
CA THR A 167 10.28 22.22 10.57
C THR A 167 9.80 23.66 10.48
N ASN A 168 10.72 24.62 10.31
CA ASN A 168 10.39 26.03 10.12
C ASN A 168 9.69 26.27 8.77
N LEU A 169 10.14 25.61 7.70
CA LEU A 169 9.48 25.68 6.39
C LEU A 169 8.05 25.14 6.45
N ILE A 170 7.86 23.98 7.08
CA ILE A 170 6.53 23.37 7.27
C ILE A 170 5.62 24.31 8.06
N ALA A 171 6.12 24.88 9.17
CA ALA A 171 5.37 25.82 9.99
C ALA A 171 4.93 27.08 9.22
N ASN A 172 5.73 27.52 8.24
CA ASN A 172 5.42 28.66 7.37
C ASN A 172 4.63 28.30 6.10
N GLY A 173 4.09 27.08 6.01
CA GLY A 173 3.24 26.65 4.88
C GLY A 173 3.99 26.07 3.67
N LYS A 174 5.32 26.02 3.71
CA LYS A 174 6.17 25.38 2.69
C LYS A 174 6.40 23.90 3.04
N VAL A 175 5.30 23.14 3.02
CA VAL A 175 5.27 21.77 3.55
C VAL A 175 6.20 20.84 2.75
N TRP A 176 6.14 20.88 1.41
CA TRP A 176 6.92 19.97 0.57
C TRP A 176 8.42 20.22 0.62
N GLU A 177 8.84 21.48 0.68
CA GLU A 177 10.25 21.85 0.80
C GLU A 177 10.82 21.34 2.13
N GLY A 178 10.06 21.46 3.22
CA GLY A 178 10.47 20.87 4.50
C GLY A 178 10.47 19.34 4.48
N VAL A 179 9.47 18.70 3.87
CA VAL A 179 9.42 17.24 3.73
C VAL A 179 10.60 16.71 2.90
N GLN A 180 10.96 17.38 1.81
CA GLN A 180 12.16 17.06 1.01
C GLN A 180 13.41 17.06 1.90
N LEU A 181 13.61 18.12 2.69
CA LEU A 181 14.73 18.20 3.63
C LEU A 181 14.72 17.07 4.66
N LEU A 182 13.54 16.69 5.19
CA LEU A 182 13.40 15.55 6.10
C LEU A 182 13.76 14.23 5.41
N CYS A 183 13.39 14.04 4.15
CA CYS A 183 13.79 12.86 3.37
C CYS A 183 15.31 12.80 3.15
N LEU A 184 15.96 13.94 2.83
CA LEU A 184 17.42 14.01 2.65
C LEU A 184 18.21 13.53 3.89
N ILE A 185 17.66 13.78 5.08
CA ILE A 185 18.28 13.42 6.37
C ILE A 185 17.82 12.06 6.90
N GLY A 186 17.16 11.25 6.07
CA GLY A 186 16.65 9.94 6.48
C GLY A 186 15.52 9.99 7.53
N LYS A 187 14.82 11.12 7.62
CA LYS A 187 13.65 11.34 8.50
C LYS A 187 12.34 11.41 7.70
N GLY A 188 12.22 10.63 6.63
CA GLY A 188 11.03 10.60 5.79
C GLY A 188 9.73 10.24 6.53
N LEU A 189 9.81 9.42 7.59
CA LEU A 189 8.66 9.09 8.44
C LEU A 189 8.13 10.32 9.19
N ASP A 190 9.03 11.19 9.69
CA ASP A 190 8.63 12.48 10.28
C ASP A 190 7.91 13.33 9.22
N GLY A 191 8.41 13.33 7.97
CA GLY A 191 7.74 13.98 6.83
C GLY A 191 6.33 13.46 6.58
N CYS A 192 6.12 12.14 6.59
CA CYS A 192 4.79 11.53 6.47
C CYS A 192 3.87 11.97 7.61
N ARG A 193 4.38 12.05 8.86
CA ARG A 193 3.60 12.50 10.03
C ARG A 193 3.14 13.94 9.87
N TYR A 194 4.01 14.83 9.39
CA TYR A 194 3.61 16.19 9.05
C TYR A 194 2.54 16.21 7.97
N LEU A 195 2.74 15.52 6.84
CA LEU A 195 1.72 15.46 5.77
C LEU A 195 0.35 15.00 6.28
N MET A 196 0.30 13.94 7.11
CA MET A 196 -0.95 13.48 7.74
C MET A 196 -1.57 14.55 8.66
N SER A 197 -0.78 15.27 9.45
CA SER A 197 -1.28 16.33 10.33
C SER A 197 -1.89 17.53 9.59
N TYR A 198 -1.42 17.79 8.36
CA TYR A 198 -1.98 18.81 7.46
C TYR A 198 -3.12 18.26 6.58
N GLY A 199 -3.57 17.01 6.79
CA GLY A 199 -4.64 16.37 6.01
C GLY A 199 -4.23 15.89 4.62
N MET A 200 -2.94 15.94 4.28
CA MET A 200 -2.41 15.53 2.98
C MET A 200 -2.15 14.02 2.91
N TRP A 201 -3.20 13.22 3.07
CA TRP A 201 -3.11 11.75 3.18
C TRP A 201 -2.55 11.07 1.94
N GLU A 202 -3.04 11.41 0.75
CA GLU A 202 -2.55 10.84 -0.51
C GLU A 202 -1.05 11.08 -0.71
N SER A 203 -0.60 12.29 -0.34
CA SER A 203 0.81 12.68 -0.38
C SER A 203 1.65 11.89 0.61
N ALA A 204 1.13 11.65 1.82
CA ALA A 204 1.79 10.83 2.83
C ALA A 204 1.93 9.37 2.39
N ILE A 205 0.89 8.81 1.75
CA ILE A 205 0.92 7.44 1.22
C ILE A 205 1.93 7.32 0.09
N TRP A 206 1.88 8.25 -0.87
CA TRP A 206 2.86 8.29 -1.96
C TRP A 206 4.28 8.31 -1.42
N LEU A 207 4.56 9.18 -0.45
CA LEU A 207 5.88 9.32 0.18
C LEU A 207 6.29 8.04 0.92
N ALA A 208 5.38 7.48 1.71
CA ALA A 208 5.63 6.29 2.49
C ALA A 208 5.97 5.09 1.60
N LYS A 209 5.19 4.88 0.54
CA LYS A 209 5.37 3.75 -0.39
C LYS A 209 6.58 3.94 -1.31
N ALA A 210 6.94 5.18 -1.63
CA ALA A 210 8.02 5.48 -2.56
C ALA A 210 9.41 5.45 -1.90
N ILE A 211 9.51 5.72 -0.60
CA ILE A 211 10.80 5.99 0.05
C ILE A 211 11.02 5.13 1.29
N LEU A 212 9.98 4.95 2.11
CA LEU A 212 10.17 4.37 3.43
C LEU A 212 10.39 2.86 3.35
N PRO A 213 11.16 2.30 4.30
CA PRO A 213 11.25 0.85 4.44
C PRO A 213 9.87 0.26 4.74
N GLN A 214 9.67 -1.01 4.39
CA GLN A 214 8.39 -1.74 4.52
C GLN A 214 7.71 -1.53 5.87
N ASN A 215 8.48 -1.59 6.97
CA ASN A 215 7.95 -1.49 8.33
C ASN A 215 7.37 -0.10 8.64
N GLU A 216 8.05 0.96 8.20
CA GLU A 216 7.61 2.34 8.40
C GLU A 216 6.45 2.68 7.47
N ALA A 217 6.50 2.21 6.22
CA ALA A 217 5.40 2.35 5.28
C ALA A 217 4.11 1.70 5.81
N GLN A 218 4.21 0.53 6.45
CA GLN A 218 3.07 -0.12 7.11
C GLN A 218 2.49 0.72 8.25
N GLU A 219 3.31 1.42 9.05
CA GLU A 219 2.80 2.32 10.10
C GLU A 219 1.94 3.44 9.50
N VAL A 220 2.40 4.07 8.42
CA VAL A 220 1.66 5.14 7.75
C VAL A 220 0.36 4.61 7.14
N MET A 221 0.42 3.45 6.48
CA MET A 221 -0.77 2.83 5.89
C MET A 221 -1.80 2.40 6.94
N LYS A 222 -1.40 1.98 8.15
CA LYS A 222 -2.33 1.70 9.27
C LYS A 222 -3.07 2.95 9.72
N LYS A 223 -2.35 4.05 9.94
CA LYS A 223 -2.95 5.34 10.29
C LYS A 223 -3.91 5.85 9.22
N PHE A 224 -3.57 5.62 7.95
CA PHE A 224 -4.46 5.92 6.84
C PHE A 224 -5.73 5.05 6.88
N ALA A 225 -5.62 3.75 7.12
CA ALA A 225 -6.80 2.88 7.25
C ALA A 225 -7.70 3.29 8.43
N GLU A 226 -7.13 3.69 9.57
CA GLU A 226 -7.87 4.22 10.71
C GLU A 226 -8.60 5.53 10.34
N HIS A 227 -7.94 6.42 9.59
CA HIS A 227 -8.58 7.63 9.07
C HIS A 227 -9.74 7.31 8.10
N LEU A 228 -9.59 6.31 7.23
CA LEU A 228 -10.65 5.87 6.32
C LEU A 228 -11.86 5.29 7.07
N ILE A 229 -11.63 4.56 8.16
CA ILE A 229 -12.72 4.08 9.03
C ILE A 229 -13.46 5.27 9.64
N ASN A 230 -12.73 6.24 10.19
CA ASN A 230 -13.34 7.41 10.83
C ASN A 230 -14.09 8.32 9.85
N THR A 231 -13.74 8.29 8.57
CA THR A 231 -14.42 9.05 7.50
C THR A 231 -15.60 8.29 6.86
N GLY A 232 -15.80 7.01 7.22
CA GLY A 232 -16.87 6.17 6.69
C GLY A 232 -16.51 5.41 5.40
N CYS A 233 -15.28 5.53 4.92
CA CYS A 233 -14.75 4.83 3.75
C CYS A 233 -14.30 3.39 4.09
N MET A 234 -15.24 2.56 4.54
CA MET A 234 -14.94 1.24 5.09
C MET A 234 -14.33 0.27 4.08
N VAL A 235 -14.77 0.32 2.82
CA VAL A 235 -14.28 -0.55 1.76
C VAL A 235 -12.80 -0.25 1.49
N GLU A 236 -12.44 1.02 1.37
CA GLU A 236 -11.05 1.45 1.12
C GLU A 236 -10.15 1.05 2.30
N ALA A 237 -10.63 1.23 3.54
CA ALA A 237 -9.92 0.77 4.73
C ALA A 237 -9.67 -0.74 4.71
N LEU A 238 -10.68 -1.51 4.31
CA LEU A 238 -10.59 -2.96 4.15
C LEU A 238 -9.51 -3.36 3.13
N LEU A 239 -9.47 -2.68 1.97
CA LEU A 239 -8.43 -2.92 0.96
C LEU A 239 -7.02 -2.67 1.52
N VAL A 240 -6.85 -1.60 2.31
CA VAL A 240 -5.58 -1.29 2.95
C VAL A 240 -5.16 -2.39 3.93
N TYR A 241 -6.06 -2.89 4.78
CA TYR A 241 -5.73 -3.98 5.71
C TYR A 241 -5.38 -5.29 5.00
N ILE A 242 -6.11 -5.64 3.94
CA ILE A 242 -5.81 -6.79 3.09
C ILE A 242 -4.42 -6.64 2.46
N SER A 243 -4.06 -5.45 1.98
CA SER A 243 -2.74 -5.18 1.37
C SER A 243 -1.56 -5.31 2.33
N GLN A 244 -1.82 -5.20 3.64
CA GLN A 244 -0.82 -5.36 4.69
C GLN A 244 -0.79 -6.76 5.29
N TYR A 245 -1.52 -7.73 4.71
CA TYR A 245 -1.72 -9.07 5.25
C TYR A 245 -2.39 -9.11 6.63
N GLN A 246 -3.08 -8.02 7.02
CA GLN A 246 -3.81 -7.94 8.29
C GLN A 246 -5.25 -8.45 8.11
N PHE A 247 -5.38 -9.73 7.75
CA PHE A 247 -6.67 -10.35 7.46
C PHE A 247 -7.61 -10.40 8.68
N GLU A 248 -7.06 -10.53 9.90
CA GLU A 248 -7.88 -10.51 11.12
C GLU A 248 -8.60 -9.17 11.31
N LYS A 249 -7.88 -8.05 11.20
CA LYS A 249 -8.49 -6.71 11.26
C LYS A 249 -9.49 -6.46 10.14
N ALA A 250 -9.19 -6.95 8.94
CA ALA A 250 -10.11 -6.89 7.81
C ALA A 250 -11.44 -7.61 8.12
N LEU A 251 -11.37 -8.79 8.76
CA LEU A 251 -12.53 -9.57 9.19
C LEU A 251 -13.29 -8.90 10.34
N GLU A 252 -12.60 -8.30 11.32
CA GLU A 252 -13.21 -7.53 12.40
C GLU A 252 -14.04 -6.36 11.86
N ILE A 253 -13.50 -5.62 10.88
CA ILE A 253 -14.20 -4.50 10.22
C ILE A 253 -15.45 -4.99 9.47
N LEU A 254 -15.36 -6.13 8.79
CA LEU A 254 -16.52 -6.72 8.11
C LEU A 254 -17.59 -7.19 9.10
N HIS A 255 -17.16 -7.72 10.24
CA HIS A 255 -18.05 -8.16 11.31
C HIS A 255 -18.77 -6.98 11.96
N SER A 256 -18.05 -5.88 12.28
CA SER A 256 -18.65 -4.66 12.84
C SER A 256 -19.64 -3.98 11.90
N ASN A 257 -19.43 -4.11 10.59
CA ASN A 257 -20.30 -3.52 9.56
C ASN A 257 -21.47 -4.42 9.14
N HIS A 258 -21.73 -5.51 9.87
CA HIS A 258 -22.78 -6.48 9.55
C HIS A 258 -22.71 -7.06 8.11
N SER A 259 -21.54 -7.01 7.47
CA SER A 259 -21.32 -7.57 6.14
C SER A 259 -20.98 -9.07 6.25
N THR A 260 -21.92 -9.82 6.84
CA THR A 260 -21.75 -11.21 7.30
C THR A 260 -21.35 -12.16 6.17
N TYR A 261 -22.01 -12.06 5.02
CA TYR A 261 -21.70 -12.88 3.84
C TYR A 261 -20.25 -12.70 3.35
N THR A 262 -19.81 -11.45 3.17
CA THR A 262 -18.44 -11.16 2.73
C THR A 262 -17.40 -11.57 3.78
N ALA A 263 -17.72 -11.43 5.07
CA ALA A 263 -16.84 -11.86 6.16
C ALA A 263 -16.61 -13.38 6.11
N VAL A 264 -17.68 -14.17 5.99
CA VAL A 264 -17.60 -15.64 5.95
C VAL A 264 -16.85 -16.12 4.70
N LEU A 265 -17.14 -15.55 3.53
CA LEU A 265 -16.42 -15.92 2.32
C LEU A 265 -14.94 -15.58 2.37
N LEU A 266 -14.60 -14.41 2.94
CA LEU A 266 -13.20 -14.00 3.10
C LEU A 266 -12.49 -14.92 4.10
N LEU A 267 -13.16 -15.28 5.19
CA LEU A 267 -12.66 -16.24 6.19
C LEU A 267 -12.39 -17.61 5.54
N MET A 268 -13.31 -18.15 4.76
CA MET A 268 -13.12 -19.42 4.05
C MET A 268 -11.98 -19.35 3.03
N ALA A 269 -11.85 -18.22 2.31
CA ALA A 269 -10.72 -18.00 1.40
C ALA A 269 -9.39 -17.97 2.18
N CYS A 270 -9.34 -17.29 3.32
CA CYS A 270 -8.16 -17.26 4.18
C CYS A 270 -7.78 -18.66 4.71
N GLN A 271 -8.78 -19.47 5.09
CA GLN A 271 -8.57 -20.86 5.51
C GLN A 271 -8.01 -21.72 4.37
N SER A 272 -8.49 -21.56 3.13
CA SER A 272 -7.93 -22.30 1.97
C SER A 272 -6.46 -21.96 1.70
N HIS A 273 -6.03 -20.74 2.03
CA HIS A 273 -4.66 -20.27 1.89
C HIS A 273 -3.82 -20.42 3.18
N LYS A 274 -4.35 -21.11 4.20
CA LYS A 274 -3.69 -21.36 5.50
C LYS A 274 -3.22 -20.08 6.21
N VAL A 275 -3.99 -19.01 6.10
CA VAL A 275 -3.77 -17.79 6.89
C VAL A 275 -4.14 -18.09 8.35
N ASN A 276 -3.26 -17.73 9.28
CA ASN A 276 -3.53 -17.91 10.71
C ASN A 276 -4.55 -16.86 11.18
N ILE A 277 -5.72 -17.31 11.63
CA ILE A 277 -6.80 -16.45 12.14
C ILE A 277 -7.24 -17.01 13.49
N SER A 278 -7.45 -16.12 14.46
CA SER A 278 -7.92 -16.48 15.79
C SER A 278 -9.23 -17.27 15.75
N GLN A 279 -9.28 -18.34 16.55
CA GLN A 279 -10.46 -19.22 16.64
C GLN A 279 -11.67 -18.46 17.20
N ASN A 280 -11.45 -17.49 18.09
CA ASN A 280 -12.52 -16.66 18.66
C ASN A 280 -13.24 -15.83 17.59
N LEU A 281 -12.47 -15.18 16.70
CA LEU A 281 -13.04 -14.38 15.60
C LEU A 281 -13.74 -15.28 14.58
N THR A 282 -13.13 -16.42 14.26
CA THR A 282 -13.70 -17.45 13.39
C THR A 282 -15.09 -17.88 13.89
N ASN A 283 -15.19 -18.23 15.18
CA ASN A 283 -16.45 -18.64 15.80
C ASN A 283 -17.47 -17.49 15.82
N SER A 284 -17.06 -16.27 16.16
CA SER A 284 -17.96 -15.10 16.17
C SER A 284 -18.59 -14.81 14.81
N ILE A 285 -17.79 -14.90 13.73
CA ILE A 285 -18.26 -14.66 12.35
C ILE A 285 -19.21 -15.77 11.91
N TYR A 286 -18.89 -17.02 12.24
CA TYR A 286 -19.79 -18.11 11.90
C TYR A 286 -21.08 -18.08 12.72
N SER A 287 -21.04 -17.74 14.01
CA SER A 287 -22.23 -17.56 14.85
C SER A 287 -23.13 -16.44 14.33
N SER A 288 -22.56 -15.28 13.95
CA SER A 288 -23.39 -14.21 13.36
C SER A 288 -23.98 -14.61 12.00
N PHE A 289 -23.29 -15.49 11.27
CA PHE A 289 -23.82 -16.06 10.03
C PHE A 289 -24.90 -17.11 10.26
N THR A 290 -24.79 -17.97 11.27
CA THR A 290 -25.88 -18.91 11.62
C THR A 290 -27.12 -18.15 12.07
N GLU A 291 -26.99 -17.11 12.90
CA GLU A 291 -28.08 -16.20 13.27
C GLU A 291 -28.73 -15.56 12.04
N PHE A 292 -27.91 -15.08 11.10
CA PHE A 292 -28.40 -14.52 9.84
C PHE A 292 -29.15 -15.58 8.99
N LEU A 293 -28.64 -16.80 8.88
CA LEU A 293 -29.32 -17.89 8.15
C LEU A 293 -30.64 -18.29 8.81
N HIS A 294 -30.70 -18.29 10.15
CA HIS A 294 -31.94 -18.49 10.90
C HIS A 294 -32.96 -17.38 10.60
N SER A 295 -32.52 -16.12 10.49
CA SER A 295 -33.40 -14.99 10.16
C SER A 295 -34.01 -15.07 8.75
N ILE A 296 -33.31 -15.70 7.81
CA ILE A 296 -33.76 -15.90 6.42
C ILE A 296 -34.62 -17.18 6.26
N GLY A 297 -34.70 -18.02 7.30
CA GLY A 297 -35.47 -19.27 7.29
C GLY A 297 -34.74 -20.46 6.67
N SER A 298 -33.43 -20.36 6.42
CA SER A 298 -32.62 -21.46 5.88
C SER A 298 -32.05 -22.33 7.02
N HIS A 299 -32.96 -23.04 7.71
CA HIS A 299 -32.63 -23.82 8.91
C HIS A 299 -31.69 -25.00 8.63
N GLU A 300 -31.75 -25.62 7.44
CA GLU A 300 -30.85 -26.73 7.07
C GLU A 300 -29.40 -26.28 6.88
N ALA A 301 -29.17 -25.13 6.24
CA ALA A 301 -27.84 -24.57 6.05
C ALA A 301 -27.24 -24.10 7.39
N ALA A 302 -28.06 -23.49 8.25
CA ALA A 302 -27.65 -23.06 9.59
C ALA A 302 -27.24 -24.26 10.46
N ASN A 303 -28.04 -25.34 10.48
CA ASN A 303 -27.74 -26.55 11.24
C ASN A 303 -26.50 -27.29 10.70
N GLY A 304 -26.29 -27.29 9.37
CA GLY A 304 -25.10 -27.88 8.75
C GLY A 304 -23.81 -27.14 9.15
N LEU A 305 -23.85 -25.80 9.19
CA LEU A 305 -22.72 -24.98 9.62
C LEU A 305 -22.46 -25.09 11.13
N ALA A 306 -23.51 -25.08 11.96
CA ALA A 306 -23.40 -25.28 13.40
C ALA A 306 -22.78 -26.66 13.72
N ALA A 307 -23.15 -27.70 12.98
CA ALA A 307 -22.59 -29.05 13.12
C ALA A 307 -21.11 -29.13 12.68
N GLN A 308 -20.69 -28.38 11.67
CA GLN A 308 -19.28 -28.32 11.24
C GLN A 308 -18.36 -27.60 12.22
N LEU A 309 -18.90 -26.72 13.07
CA LEU A 309 -18.11 -25.84 13.93
C LEU A 309 -18.15 -26.22 15.42
N ASN A 310 -18.87 -27.28 15.80
CA ASN A 310 -19.16 -27.63 17.19
C ASN A 310 -19.72 -26.45 18.01
N ILE A 311 -20.41 -25.52 17.36
CA ILE A 311 -21.12 -24.45 18.04
C ILE A 311 -22.47 -25.06 18.44
N SER A 312 -22.53 -25.66 19.64
CA SER A 312 -23.79 -26.11 20.21
C SER A 312 -24.72 -24.90 20.32
N GLY A 313 -25.93 -25.05 19.77
CA GLY A 313 -26.95 -24.00 19.69
C GLY A 313 -27.48 -23.49 21.02
#